data_AF-A0A1L5KHF3-F1
#
_entry.id   AF-A0A1L5KHF3-F1
#
_cell.length_a   1.000
_cell.length_b   1.000
_cell.length_c   1.000
_cell.angle_alpha   90.00
_cell.angle_beta   90.00
_cell.angle_gamma   90.00
#
_symmetry.space_group_name_H-M   'P 1'
#
loop_
_entity.id
_entity.type
_entity.pdbx_description
1 polymer ?
#
loop_
_entity_poly.entity_id
_entity_poly.type
_entity_poly.pdbx_seq_one_letter_code
_entity_poly.pdbx_strand_id
1 'polypeptide(L)'
;RQIPVCIYKREKMRKVVLFIAMSLDGYIADGNGGVAWLNGHGNDNENIDTYTEFTKDIDTVLMGWNTSHQVVTELSPQEWVYNKFTTYVLTHKECNSQVKILFYYWNG
;
A
#
# COMPACT_ATOMS: atom_id res chain seq x y z
N ARG A 1 -6.30 3.67 -53.53
CA ARG A 1 -6.02 2.65 -52.49
C ARG A 1 -5.81 3.41 -51.18
N GLN A 2 -6.79 3.33 -50.28
CA GLN A 2 -6.74 4.01 -48.98
C GLN A 2 -5.94 3.13 -48.03
N ILE A 3 -4.85 3.66 -47.48
CA ILE A 3 -3.99 2.96 -46.52
C ILE A 3 -4.71 3.07 -45.17
N PRO A 4 -5.04 1.97 -44.47
CA PRO A 4 -5.65 2.06 -43.16
C PRO A 4 -4.61 2.59 -42.17
N VAL A 5 -4.88 3.78 -41.63
CA VAL A 5 -4.11 4.34 -40.51
C VAL A 5 -4.51 3.53 -39.27
N CYS A 6 -3.60 2.67 -38.82
CA CYS A 6 -3.78 1.93 -37.58
C CYS A 6 -3.60 2.93 -36.42
N ILE A 7 -4.71 3.41 -35.86
CA ILE A 7 -4.70 4.26 -34.66
C ILE A 7 -4.36 3.36 -33.48
N TYR A 8 -3.10 3.39 -33.04
CA TYR A 8 -2.67 2.74 -31.80
C TYR A 8 -3.39 3.40 -30.61
N LYS A 9 -4.46 2.77 -30.12
CA LYS A 9 -5.11 3.17 -28.87
C LYS A 9 -4.12 2.84 -27.75
N ARG A 10 -3.47 3.85 -27.19
CA ARG A 10 -2.53 3.69 -26.06
C ARG A 10 -3.32 3.11 -24.89
N GLU A 11 -3.12 1.82 -24.58
CA GLU A 11 -3.69 1.23 -23.37
C GLU A 11 -3.21 2.03 -22.16
N LYS A 12 -4.14 2.35 -21.26
CA LYS A 12 -3.85 3.15 -20.08
C LYS A 12 -2.96 2.32 -19.16
N MET A 13 -1.66 2.58 -19.16
CA MET A 13 -0.73 1.85 -18.27
C MET A 13 -1.06 2.16 -16.80
N ARG A 14 -1.07 1.11 -15.98
CA ARG A 14 -1.22 1.24 -14.54
C ARG A 14 0.03 1.90 -13.96
N LYS A 15 -0.16 2.88 -13.08
CA LYS A 15 0.95 3.57 -12.41
C LYS A 15 1.29 2.85 -11.12
N VAL A 16 2.58 2.78 -10.81
CA VAL A 16 3.09 2.36 -9.50
C VAL A 16 3.48 3.63 -8.75
N VAL A 17 2.92 3.81 -7.55
CA VAL A 17 3.12 4.99 -6.70
C VAL A 17 3.47 4.53 -5.30
N LEU A 18 4.35 5.29 -4.63
CA LEU A 18 4.73 5.08 -3.24
C LEU A 18 4.24 6.26 -2.42
N PHE A 19 3.52 5.97 -1.33
CA PHE A 19 3.10 6.96 -0.35
C PHE A 19 3.60 6.51 1.03
N ILE A 20 4.49 7.29 1.63
CA ILE A 20 5.18 6.92 2.87
C ILE A 20 5.56 8.16 3.68
N ALA A 21 5.52 8.03 5.01
CA ALA A 21 6.11 9.00 5.93
C ALA A 21 7.48 8.49 6.39
N MET A 22 8.43 9.40 6.54
CA MET A 22 9.79 9.09 7.01
C MET A 22 10.30 10.18 7.95
N SER A 23 11.24 9.83 8.81
CA SER A 23 12.00 10.78 9.59
C SER A 23 12.88 11.65 8.68
N LEU A 24 13.42 12.75 9.21
CA LEU A 24 14.26 13.67 8.45
C LEU A 24 15.54 13.01 7.90
N ASP A 25 16.05 12.02 8.61
CA ASP A 25 17.20 11.19 8.26
C ASP A 25 16.84 9.94 7.43
N GLY A 26 15.57 9.80 7.02
CA GLY A 26 15.14 8.82 6.01
C GLY A 26 14.70 7.46 6.54
N TYR A 27 14.49 7.31 7.86
CA TYR A 27 13.98 6.07 8.45
C TYR A 27 12.45 6.04 8.46
N ILE A 28 11.89 4.86 8.21
CA ILE A 28 10.43 4.64 8.14
C ILE A 28 9.88 3.95 9.39
N ALA A 29 10.75 3.51 10.30
CA ALA A 29 10.44 2.88 11.57
C ALA A 29 11.62 3.05 12.54
N ASP A 30 11.36 2.96 13.84
CA ASP A 30 12.41 2.91 14.86
C ASP A 30 13.16 1.56 14.87
N GLY A 31 14.16 1.43 15.73
CA GLY A 31 14.97 0.20 15.83
C GLY A 31 14.21 -1.06 16.23
N ASN A 32 12.99 -0.91 16.77
CA ASN A 32 12.08 -2.00 17.11
C ASN A 32 10.98 -2.20 16.05
N GLY A 33 10.98 -1.44 14.95
CA GLY A 33 9.94 -1.46 13.92
C GLY A 33 8.72 -0.60 14.23
N GLY A 34 8.76 0.20 15.29
CA GLY A 34 7.67 1.07 15.72
C GLY A 34 7.56 2.36 14.91
N VAL A 35 6.33 2.88 14.84
CA VAL A 35 6.00 4.13 14.12
C VAL A 35 5.39 5.20 15.04
N ALA A 36 5.52 5.05 16.36
CA ALA A 36 4.90 5.93 17.36
C ALA A 36 5.34 7.40 17.24
N TRP A 37 6.53 7.65 16.69
CA TRP A 37 7.06 8.99 16.43
C TRP A 37 6.24 9.78 15.39
N LEU A 38 5.43 9.11 14.56
CA LEU A 38 4.48 9.77 13.64
C LEU A 38 3.34 10.49 14.36
N ASN A 39 3.03 10.11 15.60
CA ASN A 39 1.95 10.71 16.40
C ASN A 39 2.36 12.06 17.04
N GLY A 40 3.63 12.45 16.91
CA GLY A 40 4.15 13.68 17.50
C GLY A 40 4.09 14.84 16.50
N HIS A 41 3.32 15.89 16.82
CA HIS A 41 3.31 17.23 16.21
C HIS A 41 2.31 17.55 15.08
N GLY A 42 1.18 16.83 14.94
CA GLY A 42 0.16 17.14 13.93
C GLY A 42 -1.27 17.13 14.48
N ASN A 43 -2.11 18.02 13.97
CA ASN A 43 -3.56 17.96 14.15
C ASN A 43 -4.08 16.86 13.21
N ASP A 44 -4.55 15.73 13.74
CA ASP A 44 -4.91 14.51 12.97
C ASP A 44 -5.87 14.75 11.79
N ASN A 45 -6.57 15.88 11.80
CA ASN A 45 -7.56 16.29 10.81
C ASN A 45 -6.97 16.61 9.42
N GLU A 46 -5.71 17.06 9.29
CA GLU A 46 -5.14 17.45 7.99
C GLU A 46 -4.60 16.25 7.18
N ASN A 47 -4.14 15.19 7.85
CA ASN A 47 -3.55 14.02 7.20
C ASN A 47 -4.59 13.10 6.54
N ILE A 48 -5.80 13.02 7.11
CA ILE A 48 -6.88 12.16 6.59
C ILE A 48 -7.32 12.61 5.19
N ASP A 49 -7.35 13.91 4.92
CA ASP A 49 -7.80 14.44 3.63
C ASP A 49 -6.80 14.11 2.51
N THR A 50 -5.50 14.23 2.79
CA THR A 50 -4.43 13.92 1.83
C THR A 50 -4.39 12.43 1.46
N TYR A 51 -4.46 11.53 2.46
CA TYR A 51 -4.47 10.09 2.21
C TYR A 51 -5.74 9.63 1.50
N THR A 52 -6.90 10.17 1.89
CA THR A 52 -8.17 9.86 1.24
C THR A 52 -8.15 10.30 -0.21
N GLU A 53 -7.65 11.50 -0.52
CA GLU A 53 -7.52 11.96 -1.90
C GLU A 53 -6.57 11.10 -2.72
N PHE A 54 -5.39 10.78 -2.17
CA PHE A 54 -4.39 9.94 -2.84
C PHE A 54 -4.95 8.56 -3.23
N THR A 55 -5.77 7.96 -2.35
CA THR A 55 -6.27 6.60 -2.54
C THR A 55 -7.51 6.50 -3.44
N LYS A 56 -8.12 7.61 -3.88
CA LYS A 56 -9.36 7.62 -4.69
C LYS A 56 -9.28 6.77 -5.96
N ASP A 57 -8.15 6.80 -6.65
CA ASP A 57 -7.94 6.10 -7.92
C ASP A 57 -7.11 4.81 -7.78
N ILE A 58 -6.85 4.36 -6.54
CA ILE A 58 -6.08 3.15 -6.25
C ILE A 58 -7.05 1.99 -6.02
N ASP A 59 -6.80 0.86 -6.70
CA ASP A 59 -7.56 -0.38 -6.52
C ASP A 59 -6.73 -1.50 -5.85
N THR A 60 -5.40 -1.32 -5.74
CA THR A 60 -4.45 -2.39 -5.37
C THR A 60 -3.37 -1.84 -4.46
N VAL A 61 -3.08 -2.57 -3.38
CA VAL A 61 -1.99 -2.27 -2.44
C VAL A 61 -0.98 -3.41 -2.47
N LEU A 62 0.30 -3.06 -2.50
CA LEU A 62 1.43 -3.97 -2.39
C LEU A 62 2.14 -3.67 -1.07
N MET A 63 2.39 -4.68 -0.24
CA MET A 63 3.10 -4.51 1.02
C MET A 63 3.89 -5.76 1.40
N GLY A 64 4.85 -5.59 2.32
CA GLY A 64 5.59 -6.71 2.90
C GLY A 64 4.89 -7.32 4.10
N TRP A 65 5.34 -8.52 4.50
CA TRP A 65 4.85 -9.21 5.70
C TRP A 65 4.85 -8.31 6.94
N ASN A 66 5.96 -7.63 7.24
CA ASN A 66 6.11 -6.83 8.46
C ASN A 66 5.05 -5.72 8.55
N THR A 67 4.80 -5.00 7.45
CA THR A 67 3.76 -3.97 7.38
C THR A 67 2.36 -4.58 7.55
N SER A 68 2.08 -5.69 6.86
CA SER A 68 0.77 -6.36 6.99
C SER A 68 0.51 -6.84 8.42
N HIS A 69 1.56 -7.35 9.08
CA HIS A 69 1.50 -7.86 10.44
C HIS A 69 1.24 -6.72 11.42
N GLN A 70 2.01 -5.63 11.33
CA GLN A 70 1.83 -4.45 12.17
C GLN A 70 0.43 -3.83 12.05
N VAL A 71 -0.14 -3.81 10.85
CA VAL A 71 -1.51 -3.32 10.64
C VAL A 71 -2.52 -4.15 11.43
N VAL A 72 -2.42 -5.48 11.40
CA VAL A 72 -3.39 -6.36 12.08
C VAL A 72 -3.12 -6.55 13.57
N THR A 73 -1.89 -6.31 14.06
CA THR A 73 -1.56 -6.52 15.48
C THR A 73 -1.56 -5.23 16.29
N GLU A 74 -1.20 -4.10 15.68
CA GLU A 74 -0.93 -2.85 16.40
C GLU A 74 -1.83 -1.71 15.93
N LEU A 75 -1.89 -1.44 14.63
CA LEU A 75 -2.52 -0.20 14.12
C LEU A 75 -4.04 -0.32 13.98
N SER A 76 -4.54 -1.48 13.57
CA SER A 76 -5.98 -1.74 13.42
C SER A 76 -6.31 -3.21 13.70
N PRO A 77 -6.27 -3.61 14.98
CA PRO A 77 -6.50 -5.00 15.37
C PRO A 77 -7.95 -5.47 15.20
N GLN A 78 -8.90 -4.53 15.12
CA GLN A 78 -10.33 -4.83 15.00
C GLN A 78 -10.77 -4.98 13.55
N GLU A 79 -10.12 -4.28 12.61
CA GLU A 79 -10.53 -4.28 11.22
C GLU A 79 -9.36 -4.12 10.25
N TRP A 80 -9.48 -4.77 9.09
CA TRP A 80 -8.56 -4.54 7.99
C TRP A 80 -8.90 -3.24 7.25
N VAL A 81 -8.11 -2.19 7.47
CA VAL A 81 -8.34 -0.84 6.91
C VAL A 81 -8.21 -0.77 5.38
N TYR A 82 -7.58 -1.76 4.75
CA TYR A 82 -7.41 -1.84 3.29
C TYR A 82 -8.47 -2.72 2.60
N ASN A 83 -9.63 -2.95 3.23
CA ASN A 83 -10.68 -3.85 2.71
C ASN A 83 -11.31 -3.42 1.35
N LYS A 84 -11.10 -2.16 0.94
CA LYS A 84 -11.52 -1.60 -0.34
C LYS A 84 -10.57 -1.95 -1.49
N PHE A 85 -9.33 -2.32 -1.19
CA PHE A 85 -8.28 -2.62 -2.17
C PHE A 85 -8.04 -4.12 -2.28
N THR A 86 -7.58 -4.57 -3.43
CA THR A 86 -6.90 -5.87 -3.53
C THR A 86 -5.51 -5.72 -2.93
N THR A 87 -5.22 -6.45 -1.85
CA THR A 87 -3.90 -6.40 -1.20
C THR A 87 -3.06 -7.60 -1.60
N TYR A 88 -1.83 -7.35 -2.03
CA TYR A 88 -0.81 -8.36 -2.21
C TYR A 88 0.26 -8.20 -1.12
N VAL A 89 0.44 -9.26 -0.33
CA VAL A 89 1.47 -9.34 0.70
C VAL A 89 2.62 -10.19 0.17
N LEU A 90 3.76 -9.55 -0.07
CA LEU A 90 5.00 -10.22 -0.45
C LEU A 90 5.65 -10.80 0.82
N THR A 91 5.85 -12.13 0.82
CA THR A 91 6.36 -12.82 2.01
C THR A 91 7.15 -14.07 1.61
N HIS A 92 8.05 -14.50 2.50
CA HIS A 92 8.71 -15.81 2.44
C HIS A 92 8.01 -16.86 3.31
N LYS A 93 6.80 -16.55 3.80
CA LYS A 93 6.01 -17.45 4.64
C LYS A 93 4.86 -18.02 3.84
N GLU A 94 4.62 -19.32 3.96
CA GLU A 94 3.38 -19.91 3.43
C GLU A 94 2.20 -19.40 4.25
N CYS A 95 1.25 -18.77 3.59
CA CYS A 95 0.07 -18.15 4.21
C CYS A 95 -1.15 -18.39 3.34
N ASN A 96 -2.29 -18.64 3.96
CA ASN A 96 -3.55 -18.83 3.24
C ASN A 96 -4.08 -17.47 2.76
N SER A 97 -4.28 -17.36 1.46
CA SER A 97 -4.89 -16.17 0.86
C SER A 97 -6.40 -16.12 1.12
N GLN A 98 -6.91 -14.91 1.26
CA GLN A 98 -8.35 -14.62 1.35
C GLN A 98 -8.79 -13.82 0.11
N VAL A 99 -10.10 -13.64 -0.06
CA VAL A 99 -10.70 -13.05 -1.28
C VAL A 99 -10.05 -11.72 -1.73
N LYS A 100 -9.59 -10.90 -0.79
CA LYS A 100 -8.94 -9.60 -1.10
C LYS A 100 -7.52 -9.44 -0.55
N ILE A 101 -6.98 -10.47 0.10
CA ILE A 101 -5.64 -10.44 0.70
C ILE A 101 -4.89 -11.66 0.19
N LEU A 102 -3.99 -11.43 -0.76
CA LEU A 102 -3.25 -12.44 -1.48
C LEU A 102 -1.83 -12.47 -0.95
N PHE A 103 -1.45 -13.58 -0.30
CA PHE A 103 -0.07 -13.79 0.11
C PHE A 103 0.69 -14.40 -1.05
N TYR A 104 1.67 -13.66 -1.56
CA TYR A 104 2.53 -14.13 -2.63
C TYR A 104 3.86 -14.56 -2.03
N TYR A 105 4.07 -15.87 -2.04
CA TYR A 105 5.36 -16.44 -1.69
C TYR A 105 6.35 -16.12 -2.80
N TRP A 106 7.48 -15.52 -2.44
CA TRP A 106 8.56 -15.25 -3.38
C TRP A 106 9.87 -15.83 -2.86
N ASN A 107 10.62 -16.45 -3.77
CA ASN A 107 12.00 -16.87 -3.54
C ASN A 107 12.87 -15.96 -4.40
N GLY A 108 13.75 -15.21 -3.74
CA GLY A 108 14.87 -14.46 -4.33
C GLY A 108 15.25 -14.84 -5.75
#